data_AF-A0AAD6PE86-F1
#
_entry.id   AF-A0AAD6PE86-F1
#
_cell.length_a   1.000
_cell.length_b   1.000
_cell.length_c   1.000
_cell.angle_alpha   90.00
_cell.angle_beta   90.00
_cell.angle_gamma   90.00
#
_symmetry.space_group_name_H-M   'P 1'
#
loop_
_entity.id
_entity.type
_entity.pdbx_description
1 polymer ?
#
loop_
_entity_poly.entity_id
_entity_poly.type
_entity_poly.pdbx_seq_one_letter_code
_entity_poly.pdbx_strand_id
1 'polypeptide(L)' 'MNTAKRAAQLLSTQNIRSLFDSVEAFLFDCVIWKGDKLIDGVSETLDWLRSKGKKLVFV' A
#
# COMPACT_ATOMS: atom_id res chain seq x y z
N MET A 1 -20.66 -3.25 20.36
CA MET A 1 -20.00 -2.54 19.24
C MET A 1 -19.93 -3.52 18.09
N ASN A 2 -20.58 -3.21 16.96
CA ASN A 2 -20.74 -4.15 15.84
C ASN A 2 -19.40 -4.36 15.12
N THR A 3 -18.74 -5.48 15.38
CA THR A 3 -17.58 -5.96 14.63
C THR A 3 -18.06 -6.60 13.32
N ALA A 4 -18.67 -5.80 12.45
CA ALA A 4 -18.94 -6.25 11.09
C ALA A 4 -17.58 -6.47 10.42
N LYS A 5 -17.30 -7.74 10.08
CA LYS A 5 -16.11 -8.15 9.33
C LYS A 5 -16.13 -7.39 8.00
N ARG A 6 -15.37 -6.29 7.90
CA ARG A 6 -15.27 -5.54 6.64
C ARG A 6 -14.65 -6.48 5.62
N ALA A 7 -15.43 -6.84 4.61
CA ALA A 7 -14.92 -7.55 3.45
C ALA A 7 -13.84 -6.70 2.79
N ALA A 8 -12.82 -7.35 2.23
CA ALA A 8 -11.85 -6.65 1.40
C ALA A 8 -12.59 -5.98 0.23
N GLN A 9 -12.29 -4.71 0.01
CA GLN A 9 -12.81 -3.94 -1.11
C GLN A 9 -11.67 -3.72 -2.10
N LEU A 10 -11.97 -3.84 -3.40
CA LEU A 10 -11.04 -3.43 -4.46
C LEU A 10 -10.62 -1.97 -4.25
N LEU A 11 -9.31 -1.72 -4.26
CA LEU A 11 -8.77 -0.37 -4.22
C LEU A 11 -9.06 0.32 -5.56
N SER A 12 -9.61 1.52 -5.51
CA SER A 12 -9.99 2.31 -6.67
C SER A 12 -9.76 3.79 -6.41
N THR A 13 -9.91 4.63 -7.43
CA THR A 13 -9.76 6.09 -7.29
C THR A 13 -10.75 6.70 -6.30
N GLN A 14 -11.90 6.04 -6.05
CA GLN A 14 -12.92 6.49 -5.12
C GLN A 14 -12.57 6.26 -3.64
N ASN A 15 -11.75 5.24 -3.33
CA ASN A 15 -11.45 4.86 -1.94
C ASN A 15 -9.96 4.97 -1.57
N ILE A 16 -9.06 5.19 -2.54
CA ILE A 16 -7.62 5.24 -2.28
C ILE A 16 -7.24 6.38 -1.34
N ARG A 17 -7.87 7.56 -1.47
CA ARG A 17 -7.54 8.72 -0.64
C ARG A 17 -7.88 8.49 0.82
N SER A 18 -9.07 7.95 1.10
CA SER A 18 -9.47 7.67 2.49
C SER A 18 -8.60 6.59 3.13
N LEU A 19 -8.26 5.53 2.38
CA LEU A 19 -7.31 4.52 2.86
C LEU A 19 -5.95 5.16 3.15
N PHE A 20 -5.41 5.89 2.17
CA PHE A 20 -4.09 6.49 2.24
C PHE A 20 -3.96 7.46 3.42
N ASP A 21 -4.95 8.32 3.63
CA ASP A 21 -4.94 9.30 4.72
C ASP A 21 -5.12 8.62 6.10
N SER A 22 -5.75 7.44 6.16
CA SER A 22 -6.01 6.71 7.40
C SER A 22 -4.84 5.88 7.94
N VAL A 23 -3.81 5.63 7.13
CA VAL A 23 -2.69 4.75 7.50
C VAL A 23 -1.38 5.50 7.63
N GLU A 24 -0.54 5.12 8.59
CA GLU A 24 0.79 5.69 8.79
C GLU A 24 1.90 4.90 8.10
N ALA A 25 1.69 3.59 7.94
CA ALA A 25 2.69 2.66 7.44
C ALA A 25 2.10 1.70 6.40
N PHE A 26 2.92 1.28 5.46
CA PHE A 26 2.65 0.19 4.52
C PHE A 26 3.58 -0.99 4.82
N LEU A 27 2.99 -2.18 4.87
CA LEU A 27 3.69 -3.44 5.00
C LEU A 27 3.70 -4.14 3.63
N PHE A 28 4.88 -4.36 3.07
CA PHE A 28 5.07 -5.07 1.81
C PHE A 28 5.64 -6.46 2.07
N ASP A 29 4.84 -7.50 1.86
CA ASP A 29 5.23 -8.91 1.93
C ASP A 29 5.72 -9.35 0.54
N CYS A 30 7.02 -9.24 0.27
CA CYS A 30 7.75 -9.73 -0.92
C CYS A 30 7.12 -9.60 -2.35
N VAL A 31 6.04 -8.84 -2.59
CA VAL A 31 5.38 -8.65 -3.90
C VAL A 31 5.82 -7.37 -4.62
N ILE A 32 7.10 -7.04 -4.55
CA ILE A 32 7.70 -5.98 -5.37
C ILE A 32 8.46 -6.52 -6.60
N TRP A 33 8.64 -7.83 -6.67
CA TRP A 33 9.34 -8.53 -7.75
C TRP A 33 8.50 -9.70 -8.29
N LYS A 34 8.68 -9.98 -9.59
CA LYS A 34 8.21 -11.19 -10.26
C LYS A 34 9.43 -11.99 -10.70
N GLY A 35 9.84 -12.96 -9.87
CA GLY A 35 11.09 -13.70 -10.09
C GLY A 35 12.30 -12.80 -9.83
N ASP A 36 13.11 -12.57 -10.86
CA ASP A 36 14.30 -11.69 -10.84
C ASP A 36 14.02 -10.25 -11.28
N LYS A 37 12.78 -9.94 -11.69
CA LYS A 37 12.41 -8.61 -12.20
C LYS A 37 11.59 -7.82 -11.20
N LEU A 38 12.02 -6.58 -10.95
CA LEU A 38 11.20 -5.60 -10.25
C LEU A 38 9.95 -5.29 -11.09
N ILE A 39 8.81 -5.13 -10.43
CA ILE A 39 7.59 -4.65 -11.10
C ILE A 39 7.77 -3.18 -11.46
N ASP A 40 7.39 -2.81 -12.68
CA ASP A 40 7.47 -1.43 -13.16
C ASP A 40 6.70 -0.48 -12.24
N GLY A 41 7.30 0.68 -11.94
CA GLY A 41 6.69 1.69 -11.08
C GLY A 41 6.86 1.47 -9.58
N VAL A 42 7.45 0.36 -9.13
CA VAL A 42 7.68 0.11 -7.70
C VAL A 42 8.58 1.17 -7.10
N SER A 43 9.74 1.44 -7.70
CA SER A 43 10.70 2.40 -7.17
C SER A 43 10.07 3.78 -7.00
N GLU A 44 9.38 4.25 -8.04
CA GLU A 44 8.67 5.52 -8.06
C GLU A 44 7.55 5.56 -7.02
N THR A 45 6.83 4.44 -6.82
CA THR A 45 5.79 4.32 -5.81
C THR A 45 6.37 4.40 -4.40
N LEU A 46 7.46 3.67 -4.11
CA LEU A 46 8.09 3.68 -2.79
C LEU A 46 8.63 5.08 -2.45
N ASP A 47 9.24 5.76 -3.42
CA ASP A 47 9.73 7.12 -3.22
C ASP A 47 8.59 8.13 -3.03
N TRP A 48 7.50 7.98 -3.78
CA TRP A 48 6.30 8.79 -3.59
C TRP A 48 5.70 8.58 -2.20
N LEU A 49 5.55 7.34 -1.74
CA LEU A 49 5.04 7.02 -0.40
C LEU A 49 5.91 7.65 0.70
N ARG A 50 7.24 7.55 0.58
CA ARG A 50 8.20 8.19 1.50
C ARG A 50 8.07 9.71 1.50
N SER A 51 7.92 10.33 0.32
CA SER A 51 7.73 11.78 0.19
C SER A 51 6.46 12.29 0.88
N LYS A 52 5.48 11.41 1.07
CA LYS A 52 4.24 11.67 1.81
C LYS A 52 4.33 11.31 3.30
N GLY A 53 5.52 11.01 3.80
CA GLY A 53 5.76 10.70 5.21
C GLY A 53 5.26 9.32 5.65
N LYS A 54 4.97 8.41 4.71
CA LYS A 54 4.53 7.05 5.04
C LYS A 54 5.73 6.18 5.40
N LYS A 55 5.60 5.40 6.48
CA LYS A 55 6.62 4.41 6.90
C LYS A 55 6.49 3.16 6.03
N LEU A 56 7.60 2.62 5.55
CA LEU A 56 7.60 1.41 4.72
C LEU A 56 8.31 0.29 5.48
N VAL A 57 7.63 -0.86 5.62
CA VAL A 57 8.18 -2.07 6.24
C VAL A 57 8.09 -3.19 5.22
N PHE A 58 9.16 -3.97 5.09
CA PHE A 58 9.25 -5.10 4.17
C PHE A 58 9.35 -6.39 4.99
N VAL A 59 8.53 -7.38 4.66
CA VAL A 59 8.45 -8.70 5.31
C VAL A 59 8.69 -9.79 4.28
#